data_AF-A0A9D8TII2-F1
#
_entry.id   AF-A0A9D8TII2-F1
#
_cell.length_a   1.000
_cell.length_b   1.000
_cell.length_c   1.000
_cell.angle_alpha   90.00
_cell.angle_beta   90.00
_cell.angle_gamma   90.00
#
_symmetry.space_group_name_H-M   'P 1'
#
loop_
_entity.id
_entity.type
_entity.pdbx_description
1 polymer ?
#
loop_
_entity_poly.entity_id
_entity_poly.type
_entity_poly.pdbx_seq_one_letter_code
_entity_poly.pdbx_strand_id
1 'polypeptide(L)'
;MGLISGLFNAIAGFAAKIVNVAGPIVGNICQGIAKLLPNIAEKAMEILKGIGKVLEGVGQILGVPSGDDLEEIGAKLTQEGTRPIREGESHKAYMEYLRSVELDKERFEKMSKEEKLNCLSAGVSLKSAEVGETLGDAKLLTPEFLMGIYKIGMTETQLKNYVDKLIENGVKPETFTRFLDEKGKCTELENEKIYKAIEEAEKIENPNISEFEVQEKIDEMNDKFQKKLD
;
A
#
# COMPACT_ATOMS: atom_id res chain seq x y z
N MET A 1 -24.22 -19.44 -3.35
CA MET A 1 -23.30 -18.72 -4.27
C MET A 1 -23.71 -17.26 -4.44
N GLY A 2 -23.79 -16.46 -3.36
CA GLY A 2 -24.32 -15.08 -3.44
C GLY A 2 -23.63 -14.04 -2.56
N LEU A 3 -22.67 -14.43 -1.71
CA LEU A 3 -21.93 -13.51 -0.84
C LEU A 3 -20.49 -13.24 -1.32
N ILE A 4 -19.96 -14.09 -2.21
CA ILE A 4 -18.59 -13.99 -2.74
C ILE A 4 -18.44 -12.79 -3.70
N SER A 5 -19.54 -12.27 -4.26
CA SER A 5 -19.54 -11.17 -5.25
C SER A 5 -19.91 -9.80 -4.68
N GLY A 6 -20.36 -9.71 -3.42
CA GLY A 6 -20.89 -8.45 -2.85
C GLY A 6 -19.79 -7.42 -2.57
N LEU A 7 -18.79 -7.82 -1.78
CA LEU A 7 -17.69 -6.94 -1.34
C LEU A 7 -16.85 -6.42 -2.51
N PHE A 8 -16.50 -7.32 -3.43
CA PHE A 8 -15.71 -6.99 -4.62
C PHE A 8 -16.41 -5.95 -5.51
N ASN A 9 -17.71 -6.14 -5.79
CA ASN A 9 -18.47 -5.22 -6.62
C ASN A 9 -18.69 -3.86 -5.93
N ALA A 10 -18.82 -3.85 -4.60
CA ALA A 10 -18.94 -2.63 -3.82
C ALA A 10 -17.65 -1.78 -3.91
N ILE A 11 -16.47 -2.37 -3.69
CA ILE A 11 -15.20 -1.63 -3.75
C ILE A 11 -14.86 -1.23 -5.20
N ALA A 12 -15.13 -2.07 -6.20
CA ALA A 12 -14.86 -1.74 -7.60
C ALA A 12 -15.69 -0.54 -8.10
N GLY A 13 -16.99 -0.49 -7.76
CA GLY A 13 -17.84 0.67 -8.05
C GLY A 13 -17.42 1.91 -7.26
N PHE A 14 -16.89 1.73 -6.06
CA PHE A 14 -16.32 2.80 -5.25
C PHE A 14 -15.03 3.36 -5.84
N ALA A 15 -14.11 2.52 -6.32
CA ALA A 15 -12.85 2.94 -6.94
C ALA A 15 -13.05 3.90 -8.13
N ALA A 16 -14.12 3.71 -8.93
CA ALA A 16 -14.47 4.64 -10.00
C ALA A 16 -14.81 6.05 -9.47
N LYS A 17 -15.44 6.17 -8.30
CA LYS A 17 -15.66 7.46 -7.64
C LYS A 17 -14.33 8.09 -7.20
N ILE A 18 -13.40 7.27 -6.72
CA ILE A 18 -12.08 7.72 -6.29
C ILE A 18 -11.27 8.29 -7.45
N VAL A 19 -11.36 7.71 -8.66
CA VAL A 19 -10.69 8.26 -9.85
C VAL A 19 -11.08 9.71 -10.10
N ASN A 20 -12.36 10.05 -9.94
CA ASN A 20 -12.86 11.41 -10.19
C ASN A 20 -12.44 12.41 -9.12
N VAL A 21 -12.10 11.96 -7.92
CA VAL A 21 -11.82 12.82 -6.77
C VAL A 21 -10.34 12.90 -6.42
N ALA A 22 -9.64 11.77 -6.45
CA ALA A 22 -8.22 11.67 -6.07
C ALA A 22 -7.31 11.27 -7.24
N GLY A 23 -7.87 11.15 -8.44
CA GLY A 23 -7.14 10.86 -9.66
C GLY A 23 -6.92 9.36 -9.94
N PRO A 24 -6.42 9.03 -11.14
CA PRO A 24 -6.33 7.65 -11.61
C PRO A 24 -5.39 6.76 -10.79
N ILE A 25 -4.31 7.31 -10.24
CA ILE A 25 -3.31 6.55 -9.48
C ILE A 25 -3.96 5.97 -8.22
N VAL A 26 -4.62 6.82 -7.43
CA VAL A 26 -5.32 6.42 -6.21
C VAL A 26 -6.47 5.46 -6.54
N GLY A 27 -7.25 5.74 -7.59
CA GLY A 27 -8.33 4.84 -8.02
C GLY A 27 -7.84 3.44 -8.43
N ASN A 28 -6.71 3.36 -9.16
CA ASN A 28 -6.10 2.09 -9.56
C ASN A 28 -5.58 1.31 -8.35
N ILE A 29 -4.95 1.99 -7.39
CA ILE A 29 -4.49 1.34 -6.15
C ILE A 29 -5.70 0.77 -5.39
N CYS A 30 -6.75 1.57 -5.21
CA CYS A 30 -7.98 1.16 -4.54
C CYS A 30 -8.63 -0.05 -5.20
N GLN A 31 -8.71 -0.06 -6.54
CA GLN A 31 -9.27 -1.17 -7.28
C GLN A 31 -8.40 -2.42 -7.22
N GLY A 32 -7.08 -2.27 -7.28
CA GLY A 32 -6.14 -3.39 -7.21
C GLY A 32 -6.16 -4.05 -5.84
N ILE A 33 -6.13 -3.26 -4.76
CA ILE A 33 -6.21 -3.80 -3.41
C ILE A 33 -7.52 -4.58 -3.21
N ALA A 34 -8.64 -4.06 -3.72
CA ALA A 34 -9.93 -4.75 -3.66
C ALA A 34 -9.92 -6.16 -4.26
N LYS A 35 -9.10 -6.40 -5.30
CA LYS A 35 -8.94 -7.72 -5.95
C LYS A 35 -8.14 -8.70 -5.10
N LEU A 36 -7.27 -8.19 -4.23
CA LEU A 36 -6.34 -8.99 -3.44
C LEU A 36 -6.85 -9.26 -2.01
N LEU A 37 -7.83 -8.48 -1.54
CA LEU A 37 -8.42 -8.66 -0.22
C LEU A 37 -9.29 -9.92 -0.13
N PRO A 38 -9.33 -10.58 1.04
CA PRO A 38 -10.27 -11.66 1.29
C PRO A 38 -11.71 -11.13 1.30
N ASN A 39 -12.68 -11.98 0.95
CA ASN A 39 -14.11 -11.65 0.95
C ASN A 39 -14.73 -11.61 2.37
N ILE A 40 -13.93 -11.32 3.38
CA ILE A 40 -14.33 -11.21 4.79
C ILE A 40 -13.97 -9.80 5.23
N ALA A 41 -14.97 -8.94 5.39
CA ALA A 41 -14.77 -7.51 5.65
C ALA A 41 -13.87 -7.22 6.87
N GLU A 42 -13.99 -8.01 7.95
CA GLU A 42 -13.15 -7.84 9.14
C GLU A 42 -11.68 -8.14 8.86
N LYS A 43 -11.39 -9.23 8.16
CA LYS A 43 -10.03 -9.58 7.75
C LYS A 43 -9.47 -8.56 6.75
N ALA A 44 -10.29 -8.12 5.81
CA ALA A 44 -9.92 -7.09 4.85
C ALA A 44 -9.56 -5.76 5.54
N MET A 45 -10.34 -5.35 6.54
CA MET A 45 -10.04 -4.17 7.36
C MET A 45 -8.73 -4.35 8.15
N GLU A 46 -8.49 -5.51 8.74
CA GLU A 46 -7.24 -5.82 9.45
C GLU A 46 -6.02 -5.66 8.53
N ILE A 47 -6.09 -6.24 7.33
CA ILE A 47 -5.03 -6.16 6.32
C ILE A 47 -4.76 -4.71 5.94
N LEU A 48 -5.80 -3.95 5.59
CA LEU A 48 -5.67 -2.54 5.22
C LEU A 48 -5.11 -1.68 6.35
N LYS A 49 -5.51 -1.93 7.60
CA LYS A 49 -4.96 -1.25 8.78
C LYS A 49 -3.48 -1.60 8.97
N GLY A 50 -3.09 -2.84 8.74
CA GLY A 50 -1.69 -3.26 8.75
C GLY A 50 -0.85 -2.51 7.72
N ILE A 51 -1.33 -2.46 6.46
CA ILE A 51 -0.68 -1.72 5.38
C ILE A 51 -0.59 -0.22 5.74
N GLY A 52 -1.70 0.37 6.18
CA GLY A 52 -1.77 1.78 6.58
C GLY A 52 -0.74 2.16 7.64
N LYS A 53 -0.56 1.32 8.68
CA LYS A 53 0.44 1.53 9.73
C LYS A 53 1.87 1.55 9.19
N VAL A 54 2.21 0.61 8.31
CA VAL A 54 3.55 0.57 7.70
C VAL A 54 3.78 1.81 6.84
N LEU A 55 2.78 2.23 6.06
CA LEU A 55 2.85 3.45 5.25
C LEU A 55 2.96 4.71 6.11
N GLU A 56 2.27 4.78 7.24
CA GLU A 56 2.43 5.88 8.19
C GLU A 56 3.84 5.94 8.77
N GLY A 57 4.42 4.80 9.17
CA GLY A 57 5.79 4.72 9.65
C GLY A 57 6.81 5.17 8.61
N VAL A 58 6.67 4.71 7.35
CA VAL A 58 7.52 5.19 6.25
C VAL A 58 7.32 6.68 6.01
N GLY A 59 6.07 7.15 6.02
CA GLY A 59 5.74 8.57 5.93
C GLY A 59 6.48 9.39 6.98
N GLN A 60 6.48 8.95 8.25
CA GLN A 60 7.22 9.61 9.33
C GLN A 60 8.72 9.68 9.06
N ILE A 61 9.34 8.57 8.64
CA ILE A 61 10.77 8.51 8.27
C ILE A 61 11.08 9.53 7.18
N LEU A 62 10.15 9.74 6.24
CA LEU A 62 10.30 10.66 5.11
C LEU A 62 9.80 12.09 5.38
N GLY A 63 9.37 12.40 6.62
CA GLY A 63 8.88 13.73 7.00
C GLY A 63 7.47 14.07 6.47
N VAL A 64 6.68 13.06 6.12
CA VAL A 64 5.25 13.18 5.84
C VAL A 64 4.49 13.21 7.16
N PRO A 65 3.50 14.12 7.34
CA PRO A 65 2.67 14.13 8.55
C PRO A 65 1.99 12.78 8.81
N SER A 66 1.84 12.45 10.09
CA SER A 66 1.32 11.18 10.59
C SER A 66 0.19 11.38 11.59
N GLY A 67 -0.47 10.27 11.97
CA GLY A 67 -1.62 10.31 12.89
C GLY A 67 -2.94 10.60 12.18
N ASP A 68 -2.95 10.49 10.85
CA ASP A 68 -4.18 10.53 10.06
C ASP A 68 -4.98 9.24 10.33
N ASP A 69 -6.27 9.36 10.67
CA ASP A 69 -7.15 8.19 10.59
C ASP A 69 -7.50 7.96 9.10
N LEU A 70 -6.90 6.93 8.50
CA LEU A 70 -7.08 6.63 7.08
C LEU A 70 -8.54 6.26 6.73
N GLU A 71 -9.33 5.74 7.67
CA GLU A 71 -10.77 5.52 7.46
C GLU A 71 -11.50 6.87 7.34
N GLU A 72 -11.18 7.84 8.21
CA GLU A 72 -11.73 9.20 8.13
C GLU A 72 -11.27 9.94 6.88
N ILE A 73 -9.99 9.84 6.49
CA ILE A 73 -9.47 10.45 5.26
C ILE A 73 -10.26 9.96 4.05
N GLY A 74 -10.49 8.65 3.94
CA GLY A 74 -11.30 8.10 2.85
C GLY A 74 -12.76 8.50 2.89
N ALA A 75 -13.34 8.67 4.08
CA ALA A 75 -14.70 9.18 4.25
C ALA A 75 -14.80 10.63 3.75
N LYS A 76 -13.87 11.50 4.17
CA LYS A 76 -13.77 12.90 3.69
C LYS A 76 -13.60 12.95 2.18
N LEU A 77 -12.79 12.06 1.62
CA LEU A 77 -12.54 11.97 0.18
C LEU A 77 -13.80 11.68 -0.64
N THR A 78 -14.80 11.01 -0.06
CA THR A 78 -16.08 10.70 -0.74
C THR A 78 -17.27 11.45 -0.16
N GLN A 79 -17.00 12.46 0.65
CA GLN A 79 -17.99 13.36 1.21
C GLN A 79 -18.47 14.34 0.15
N GLU A 80 -19.74 14.71 0.23
CA GLU A 80 -20.28 15.78 -0.61
C GLU A 80 -19.59 17.11 -0.27
N GLY A 81 -19.28 17.90 -1.30
CA GLY A 81 -18.56 19.16 -1.14
C GLY A 81 -17.03 19.03 -1.09
N THR A 82 -16.48 17.81 -1.00
CA THR A 82 -15.04 17.59 -1.17
C THR A 82 -14.67 17.85 -2.62
N ARG A 83 -13.73 18.78 -2.84
CA ARG A 83 -13.27 19.11 -4.20
C ARG A 83 -12.41 17.95 -4.74
N PRO A 84 -12.38 17.75 -6.07
CA PRO A 84 -11.38 16.88 -6.67
C PRO A 84 -9.96 17.44 -6.52
N ILE A 85 -8.98 16.55 -6.61
CA ILE A 85 -7.57 16.87 -6.80
C ILE A 85 -7.42 17.72 -8.07
N ARG A 86 -6.61 18.77 -7.99
CA ARG A 86 -6.38 19.68 -9.11
C ARG A 86 -5.31 19.14 -10.05
N GLU A 87 -5.34 19.61 -11.29
CA GLU A 87 -4.27 19.32 -12.23
C GLU A 87 -2.91 19.80 -11.68
N GLY A 88 -1.92 18.92 -11.65
CA GLY A 88 -0.58 19.20 -11.11
C GLY A 88 -0.48 19.28 -9.59
N GLU A 89 -1.59 19.08 -8.84
CA GLU A 89 -1.54 18.99 -7.38
C GLU A 89 -0.95 17.64 -6.95
N SER A 90 -0.02 17.66 -6.01
CA SER A 90 0.56 16.45 -5.43
C SER A 90 -0.43 15.77 -4.48
N HIS A 91 -0.30 14.47 -4.31
CA HIS A 91 -1.09 13.71 -3.34
C HIS A 91 -0.82 14.19 -1.91
N LYS A 92 0.40 14.66 -1.61
CA LYS A 92 0.73 15.34 -0.35
C LYS A 92 -0.11 16.60 -0.11
N ALA A 93 -0.17 17.51 -1.09
CA ALA A 93 -0.97 18.72 -0.98
C ALA A 93 -2.46 18.41 -0.87
N TYR A 94 -2.93 17.37 -1.58
CA TYR A 94 -4.30 16.92 -1.49
C TYR A 94 -4.64 16.29 -0.12
N MET A 95 -3.72 15.52 0.48
CA MET A 95 -3.84 15.02 1.86
C MET A 95 -3.92 16.17 2.86
N GLU A 96 -3.07 17.19 2.74
CA GLU A 96 -3.14 18.41 3.58
C GLU A 96 -4.49 19.12 3.45
N TYR A 97 -5.03 19.23 2.23
CA TYR A 97 -6.39 19.73 2.03
C TYR A 97 -7.42 18.87 2.78
N LEU A 98 -7.40 17.55 2.66
CA LEU A 98 -8.37 16.68 3.33
C LEU A 98 -8.28 16.74 4.86
N ARG A 99 -7.09 17.01 5.42
CA ARG A 99 -6.94 17.29 6.87
C ARG A 99 -7.75 18.51 7.30
N SER A 100 -7.89 19.51 6.44
CA SER A 100 -8.71 20.72 6.69
C SER A 100 -10.21 20.54 6.48
N VAL A 101 -10.63 19.47 5.78
CA VAL A 101 -12.06 19.18 5.56
C VAL A 101 -12.68 18.66 6.85
N GLU A 102 -13.81 19.23 7.24
CA GLU A 102 -14.61 18.75 8.36
C GLU A 102 -15.34 17.46 7.99
N LEU A 103 -15.18 16.43 8.82
CA LEU A 103 -15.86 15.15 8.64
C LEU A 103 -17.33 15.27 9.00
N ASP A 104 -18.21 14.80 8.12
CA ASP A 104 -19.61 14.52 8.43
C ASP A 104 -19.68 13.29 9.35
N LYS A 105 -19.55 13.55 10.66
CA LYS A 105 -19.50 12.53 11.70
C LYS A 105 -20.78 11.70 11.74
N GLU A 106 -21.94 12.34 11.56
CA GLU A 106 -23.22 11.65 11.63
C GLU A 106 -23.34 10.60 10.52
N ARG A 107 -22.96 10.96 9.29
CA ARG A 107 -22.91 10.01 8.18
C ARG A 107 -21.87 8.91 8.44
N PHE A 108 -20.68 9.29 8.89
CA PHE A 108 -19.57 8.36 9.12
C PHE A 108 -19.91 7.29 10.17
N GLU A 109 -20.54 7.68 11.28
CA GLU A 109 -20.94 6.78 12.36
C GLU A 109 -22.05 5.80 11.93
N LYS A 110 -22.88 6.20 10.97
CA LYS A 110 -23.97 5.36 10.41
C LYS A 110 -23.49 4.42 9.29
N MET A 111 -22.25 4.53 8.84
CA MET A 111 -21.72 3.67 7.78
C MET A 111 -21.66 2.21 8.21
N SER A 112 -22.07 1.34 7.31
CA SER A 112 -21.85 -0.10 7.42
C SER A 112 -20.35 -0.45 7.41
N LYS A 113 -20.02 -1.68 7.83
CA LYS A 113 -18.64 -2.19 7.78
C LYS A 113 -18.06 -2.17 6.35
N GLU A 114 -18.89 -2.43 5.34
CA GLU A 114 -18.46 -2.42 3.93
C GLU A 114 -18.17 -0.99 3.45
N GLU A 115 -18.99 -0.02 3.84
CA GLU A 115 -18.74 1.40 3.54
C GLU A 115 -17.49 1.92 4.25
N LYS A 116 -17.25 1.51 5.50
CA LYS A 116 -16.02 1.82 6.23
C LYS A 116 -14.79 1.17 5.59
N LEU A 117 -14.90 -0.07 5.12
CA LEU A 117 -13.84 -0.73 4.36
C LEU A 117 -13.52 0.02 3.06
N ASN A 118 -14.54 0.48 2.34
CA ASN A 118 -14.36 1.32 1.15
C ASN A 118 -13.58 2.60 1.50
N CYS A 119 -13.99 3.30 2.56
CA CYS A 119 -13.30 4.51 3.02
C CYS A 119 -11.84 4.20 3.37
N LEU A 120 -11.59 3.19 4.20
CA LEU A 120 -10.23 2.78 4.56
C LEU A 120 -9.39 2.43 3.32
N SER A 121 -9.97 1.72 2.34
CA SER A 121 -9.28 1.39 1.08
C SER A 121 -8.86 2.65 0.31
N ALA A 122 -9.74 3.66 0.20
CA ALA A 122 -9.38 4.94 -0.41
C ALA A 122 -8.32 5.71 0.38
N GLY A 123 -8.42 5.74 1.71
CA GLY A 123 -7.43 6.39 2.57
C GLY A 123 -6.04 5.75 2.43
N VAL A 124 -5.97 4.42 2.50
CA VAL A 124 -4.72 3.66 2.26
C VAL A 124 -4.18 3.92 0.87
N SER A 125 -5.05 3.96 -0.15
CA SER A 125 -4.64 4.21 -1.54
C SER A 125 -4.06 5.61 -1.72
N LEU A 126 -4.67 6.63 -1.11
CA LEU A 126 -4.17 8.00 -1.18
C LEU A 126 -2.87 8.14 -0.39
N LYS A 127 -2.78 7.53 0.80
CA LYS A 127 -1.55 7.51 1.60
C LYS A 127 -0.42 6.81 0.86
N SER A 128 -0.71 5.71 0.18
CA SER A 128 0.25 5.01 -0.67
C SER A 128 0.79 5.92 -1.78
N ALA A 129 -0.09 6.67 -2.46
CA ALA A 129 0.33 7.62 -3.47
C ALA A 129 1.18 8.77 -2.88
N GLU A 130 0.81 9.34 -1.73
CA GLU A 130 1.59 10.38 -1.01
C GLU A 130 3.00 9.86 -0.63
N VAL A 131 3.10 8.65 -0.08
CA VAL A 131 4.38 8.04 0.28
C VAL A 131 5.19 7.72 -0.98
N GLY A 132 4.55 7.16 -2.01
CA GLY A 132 5.19 6.88 -3.30
C GLY A 132 5.78 8.12 -3.95
N GLU A 133 5.04 9.24 -3.98
CA GLU A 133 5.57 10.53 -4.45
C GLU A 133 6.82 10.96 -3.69
N THR A 134 6.80 10.78 -2.37
CA THR A 134 7.92 11.15 -1.51
C THR A 134 9.15 10.25 -1.74
N LEU A 135 8.92 8.98 -2.12
CA LEU A 135 9.95 8.04 -2.56
C LEU A 135 10.41 8.27 -4.01
N GLY A 136 9.73 9.15 -4.77
CA GLY A 136 10.13 9.60 -6.10
C GLY A 136 9.09 9.38 -7.21
N ASP A 137 8.11 8.49 -7.03
CA ASP A 137 7.00 8.27 -7.98
C ASP A 137 5.77 7.66 -7.27
N ALA A 138 4.61 8.33 -7.40
CA ALA A 138 3.33 7.91 -6.85
C ALA A 138 2.90 6.48 -7.25
N LYS A 139 3.45 5.93 -8.34
CA LYS A 139 3.14 4.59 -8.85
C LYS A 139 4.02 3.48 -8.25
N LEU A 140 5.03 3.82 -7.45
CA LEU A 140 5.97 2.83 -6.89
C LEU A 140 5.27 1.78 -6.03
N LEU A 141 4.32 2.20 -5.22
CA LEU A 141 3.66 1.36 -4.23
C LEU A 141 2.38 0.74 -4.82
N THR A 142 2.59 -0.26 -5.68
CA THR A 142 1.50 -0.98 -6.36
C THR A 142 0.69 -1.83 -5.39
N PRO A 143 -0.57 -2.18 -5.73
CA PRO A 143 -1.41 -3.06 -4.91
C PRO A 143 -0.75 -4.37 -4.49
N GLU A 144 -0.06 -5.02 -5.43
CA GLU A 144 0.65 -6.28 -5.20
C GLU A 144 1.81 -6.08 -4.22
N PHE A 145 2.52 -4.96 -4.33
CA PHE A 145 3.61 -4.61 -3.42
C PHE A 145 3.10 -4.31 -2.01
N LEU A 146 2.03 -3.53 -1.87
CA LEU A 146 1.36 -3.29 -0.59
C LEU A 146 0.87 -4.57 0.07
N MET A 147 0.29 -5.49 -0.71
CA MET A 147 -0.13 -6.78 -0.20
C MET A 147 1.07 -7.66 0.20
N GLY A 148 2.17 -7.58 -0.56
CA GLY A 148 3.42 -8.25 -0.27
C GLY A 148 4.02 -7.81 1.07
N ILE A 149 4.12 -6.50 1.30
CA ILE A 149 4.57 -5.88 2.55
C ILE A 149 3.81 -6.45 3.75
N TYR A 150 2.48 -6.50 3.64
CA TYR A 150 1.63 -7.07 4.68
C TYR A 150 1.91 -8.56 4.92
N LYS A 151 1.93 -9.36 3.84
CA LYS A 151 2.10 -10.82 3.92
C LYS A 151 3.43 -11.23 4.55
N ILE A 152 4.52 -10.57 4.16
CA ILE A 152 5.86 -10.89 4.68
C ILE A 152 6.12 -10.28 6.06
N GLY A 153 5.23 -9.40 6.53
CA GLY A 153 5.34 -8.72 7.82
C GLY A 153 6.49 -7.71 7.86
N MET A 154 6.70 -7.00 6.75
CA MET A 154 7.78 -6.02 6.61
C MET A 154 7.50 -4.80 7.47
N THR A 155 8.53 -4.34 8.20
CA THR A 155 8.46 -3.11 9.01
C THR A 155 8.60 -1.86 8.15
N GLU A 156 8.29 -0.69 8.71
CA GLU A 156 8.48 0.60 8.06
C GLU A 156 9.95 0.86 7.66
N THR A 157 10.92 0.52 8.52
CA THR A 157 12.34 0.70 8.20
C THR A 157 12.79 -0.23 7.08
N GLN A 158 12.36 -1.49 7.13
CA GLN A 158 12.65 -2.46 6.06
C GLN A 158 12.03 -2.00 4.74
N LEU A 159 10.77 -1.56 4.74
CA LEU A 159 10.11 -1.05 3.54
C LEU A 159 10.89 0.10 2.91
N LYS A 160 11.23 1.12 3.70
CA LYS A 160 12.01 2.27 3.23
C LYS A 160 13.35 1.81 2.65
N ASN A 161 14.10 1.00 3.38
CA ASN A 161 15.44 0.58 2.96
C ASN A 161 15.39 -0.30 1.70
N TYR A 162 14.40 -1.20 1.60
CA TYR A 162 14.24 -2.07 0.44
C TYR A 162 13.87 -1.26 -0.79
N VAL A 163 12.93 -0.31 -0.69
CA VAL A 163 12.56 0.54 -1.83
C VAL A 163 13.76 1.35 -2.32
N ASP A 164 14.50 1.98 -1.40
CA ASP A 164 15.70 2.74 -1.75
C ASP A 164 16.73 1.86 -2.47
N LYS A 165 17.06 0.69 -1.92
CA LYS A 165 18.06 -0.21 -2.52
C LYS A 165 17.60 -0.86 -3.81
N LEU A 166 16.30 -1.14 -3.97
CA LEU A 166 15.75 -1.59 -5.25
C LEU A 166 15.93 -0.50 -6.31
N ILE A 167 15.57 0.75 -6.00
CA ILE A 167 15.72 1.89 -6.93
C ILE A 167 17.19 2.14 -7.27
N GLU A 168 18.09 2.15 -6.27
CA GLU A 168 19.54 2.31 -6.48
C GLU A 168 20.12 1.23 -7.40
N ASN A 169 19.63 -0.01 -7.29
CA ASN A 169 20.05 -1.13 -8.15
C ASN A 169 19.26 -1.20 -9.47
N GLY A 170 18.40 -0.20 -9.76
CA GLY A 170 17.65 -0.10 -11.01
C GLY A 170 16.53 -1.13 -11.13
N VAL A 171 15.97 -1.57 -10.01
CA VAL A 171 14.87 -2.53 -9.90
C VAL A 171 13.59 -1.80 -9.52
N LYS A 172 12.49 -2.10 -10.22
CA LYS A 172 11.17 -1.57 -9.85
C LYS A 172 10.58 -2.40 -8.70
N PRO A 173 9.82 -1.81 -7.77
CA PRO A 173 9.13 -2.55 -6.71
C PRO A 173 8.25 -3.72 -7.21
N GLU A 174 7.64 -3.58 -8.39
CA GLU A 174 6.87 -4.64 -9.05
C GLU A 174 7.70 -5.89 -9.39
N THR A 175 8.99 -5.72 -9.65
CA THR A 175 9.90 -6.84 -9.91
C THR A 175 10.17 -7.63 -8.63
N PHE A 176 10.20 -6.95 -7.48
CA PHE A 176 10.38 -7.59 -6.17
C PHE A 176 9.18 -8.46 -5.79
N THR A 177 7.94 -8.02 -6.03
CA THR A 177 6.76 -8.88 -5.78
C THR A 177 6.76 -10.10 -6.67
N ARG A 178 7.08 -9.94 -7.96
CA ARG A 178 7.22 -11.07 -8.88
C ARG A 178 8.32 -12.03 -8.45
N PHE A 179 9.43 -11.52 -7.92
CA PHE A 179 10.50 -12.33 -7.36
C PHE A 179 10.01 -13.21 -6.20
N LEU A 180 9.21 -12.64 -5.29
CA LEU A 180 8.62 -13.40 -4.18
C LEU A 180 7.53 -14.38 -4.63
N ASP A 181 6.72 -13.99 -5.63
CA ASP A 181 5.58 -14.77 -6.07
C ASP A 181 5.95 -15.93 -7.00
N GLU A 182 6.88 -15.69 -7.92
CA GLU A 182 7.07 -16.53 -9.10
C GLU A 182 8.50 -17.06 -9.24
N LYS A 183 9.27 -17.14 -8.14
CA LYS A 183 10.65 -17.67 -7.99
C LYS A 183 11.14 -18.41 -9.26
N GLY A 184 11.61 -17.66 -10.26
CA GLY A 184 11.96 -18.19 -11.60
C GLY A 184 11.38 -17.45 -12.82
N LYS A 185 10.38 -16.58 -12.67
CA LYS A 185 9.92 -15.69 -13.76
C LYS A 185 10.70 -14.38 -13.88
N CYS A 186 11.53 -14.06 -12.90
CA CYS A 186 12.55 -13.02 -13.03
C CYS A 186 13.77 -13.59 -13.75
N THR A 187 14.39 -12.77 -14.60
CA THR A 187 15.66 -13.08 -15.24
C THR A 187 16.77 -13.23 -14.21
N GLU A 188 17.85 -13.92 -14.56
CA GLU A 188 19.02 -14.08 -13.70
C GLU A 188 19.58 -12.73 -13.22
N LEU A 189 19.67 -11.75 -14.15
CA LEU A 189 20.11 -10.40 -13.83
C LEU A 189 19.13 -9.66 -12.88
N GLU A 190 17.83 -9.85 -13.04
CA GLU A 190 16.86 -9.27 -12.09
C GLU A 190 16.99 -9.91 -10.71
N ASN A 191 17.18 -11.23 -10.63
CA ASN A 191 17.40 -11.93 -9.36
C ASN A 191 18.67 -11.44 -8.66
N GLU A 192 19.78 -11.30 -9.39
CA GLU A 192 21.05 -10.79 -8.85
C GLU A 192 20.88 -9.38 -8.26
N LYS A 193 20.22 -8.48 -9.00
CA LYS A 193 19.97 -7.10 -8.54
C LYS A 193 19.05 -7.05 -7.34
N ILE A 194 18.01 -7.90 -7.29
CA ILE A 194 17.10 -7.97 -6.15
C ILE A 194 17.82 -8.52 -4.92
N TYR A 195 18.57 -9.60 -5.06
CA TYR A 195 19.34 -10.20 -3.97
C TYR A 195 20.32 -9.18 -3.39
N LYS A 196 21.08 -8.50 -4.27
CA LYS A 196 21.99 -7.44 -3.87
C LYS A 196 21.28 -6.29 -3.15
N ALA A 197 20.13 -5.85 -3.65
CA ALA A 197 19.35 -4.79 -3.00
C ALA A 197 18.88 -5.19 -1.59
N ILE A 198 18.42 -6.43 -1.42
CA ILE A 198 18.02 -6.98 -0.11
C ILE A 198 19.23 -7.06 0.82
N GLU A 199 20.35 -7.60 0.34
CA GLU A 199 21.60 -7.69 1.10
C GLU A 199 22.08 -6.30 1.57
N GLU A 200 22.11 -5.31 0.67
CA GLU A 200 22.50 -3.94 0.99
C GLU A 200 21.55 -3.29 2.01
N ALA A 201 20.25 -3.54 1.90
CA ALA A 201 19.27 -3.04 2.85
C ALA A 201 19.42 -3.67 4.23
N GLU A 202 19.66 -4.98 4.28
CA GLU A 202 19.87 -5.73 5.52
C GLU A 202 21.18 -5.34 6.23
N LYS A 203 22.23 -5.03 5.46
CA LYS A 203 23.50 -4.53 5.99
C LYS A 203 23.40 -3.16 6.67
N ILE A 204 22.34 -2.38 6.41
CA ILE A 204 22.10 -1.11 7.13
C ILE A 204 21.84 -1.38 8.61
N GLU A 205 21.07 -2.43 8.93
CA GLU A 205 20.71 -2.77 10.30
C GLU A 205 21.66 -3.79 10.92
N ASN A 206 22.18 -4.71 10.11
CA ASN A 206 23.15 -5.73 10.51
C ASN A 206 24.36 -5.76 9.55
N PRO A 207 25.38 -4.89 9.76
CA PRO A 207 26.52 -4.78 8.86
C PRO A 207 27.32 -6.07 8.63
N ASN A 208 27.18 -7.06 9.51
CA ASN A 208 27.90 -8.33 9.45
C ASN A 208 27.00 -9.50 9.01
N ILE A 209 25.79 -9.23 8.51
CA ILE A 209 24.90 -10.29 8.00
C ILE A 209 25.61 -11.07 6.89
N SER A 210 25.60 -12.40 7.01
CA SER A 210 26.18 -13.28 6.01
C SER A 210 25.25 -13.48 4.82
N GLU A 211 25.83 -13.84 3.66
CA GLU A 211 25.04 -14.22 2.47
C GLU A 211 24.05 -15.37 2.79
N PHE A 212 24.44 -16.30 3.66
CA PHE A 212 23.56 -17.39 4.09
C PHE A 212 22.35 -16.86 4.87
N GLU A 213 22.53 -15.95 5.83
CA GLU A 213 21.43 -15.35 6.58
C GLU A 213 20.52 -14.49 5.68
N VAL A 214 21.08 -13.79 4.68
CA VAL A 214 20.28 -13.08 3.67
C VAL A 214 19.42 -14.05 2.87
N GLN A 215 19.99 -15.18 2.46
CA GLN A 215 19.25 -16.22 1.73
C GLN A 215 18.13 -16.82 2.58
N GLU A 216 18.39 -17.12 3.86
CA GLU A 216 17.35 -17.61 4.79
C GLU A 216 16.21 -16.60 4.92
N LYS A 217 16.51 -15.30 5.07
CA LYS A 217 15.49 -14.25 5.09
C LYS A 217 14.66 -14.20 3.81
N ILE A 218 15.30 -14.34 2.64
CA ILE A 218 14.60 -14.39 1.35
C ILE A 218 13.67 -15.59 1.28
N ASP A 219 14.11 -16.76 1.73
CA ASP A 219 13.28 -17.96 1.76
C ASP A 219 12.11 -17.82 2.75
N GLU A 220 12.31 -17.20 3.90
CA GLU A 220 11.22 -16.85 4.82
C GLU A 220 10.21 -15.86 4.23
N MET A 221 10.69 -14.84 3.51
CA MET A 221 9.82 -13.88 2.81
C MET A 221 8.98 -14.59 1.75
N ASN A 222 9.59 -15.49 0.97
CA ASN A 222 8.89 -16.30 -0.02
C ASN A 222 7.80 -17.16 0.64
N ASP A 223 8.15 -17.90 1.69
CA ASP A 223 7.22 -18.78 2.40
C ASP A 223 6.04 -18.01 2.99
N LYS A 224 6.28 -16.82 3.54
CA LYS A 224 5.21 -15.94 4.03
C LYS A 224 4.35 -15.39 2.90
N PHE A 225 4.96 -14.98 1.78
CA PHE A 225 4.24 -14.41 0.63
C PHE A 225 3.26 -15.42 0.01
N GLN A 226 3.65 -16.70 -0.04
CA GLN A 226 2.86 -17.80 -0.61
C GLN A 226 1.70 -18.24 0.29
N LYS A 227 1.70 -17.87 1.58
CA LYS A 227 0.58 -18.19 2.48
C LYS A 227 -0.69 -17.45 2.03
N LYS A 228 -1.80 -18.19 2.05
CA LYS A 228 -3.13 -17.61 1.80
C LYS A 228 -3.52 -16.71 2.96
N LEU A 229 -4.24 -15.65 2.61
CA LEU A 229 -4.90 -14.78 3.58
C LEU A 229 -6.19 -15.48 3.99
N ASP A 230 -6.11 -16.28 5.04
CA ASP A 230 -7.26 -16.96 5.66
C ASP A 230 -8.15 -15.97 6.44
#